data_AF-A0A2D3RGW8-F1
#
_entry.id   AF-A0A2D3RGW8-F1
#
_cell.length_a   1.000
_cell.length_b   1.000
_cell.length_c   1.000
_cell.angle_alpha   90.00
_cell.angle_beta   90.00
_cell.angle_gamma   90.00
#
_symmetry.space_group_name_H-M   'P 1'
#
loop_
_entity.id
_entity.type
_entity.pdbx_description
1 polymer ?
#
loop_
_entity_poly.entity_id
_entity_poly.type
_entity_poly.pdbx_seq_one_letter_code
_entity_poly.pdbx_strand_id
1 'polypeptide(L)'
;MDAQQGMKFWAIWMFIATLSTVAVTGIGVWFVKKTLETNSDFLKESIKATKAMNRQNELTEHAQRPWLQISTKVAKVETKGSLLLRCDITITNVGKMVAECCAVRTVIITPIRASSEDHLVESARANAEEAANGRMSADLSPYPLLPGESTTFSSQNEARGHLMPATVGHSANDRLHYIVFAAARYRIPGDDIFRKTDRAFCFTYGETEEIRNDPFSSMGLPFPLPDDISIETVYMRRAGHNRTT
;
A
#
# COMPACT_ATOMS: atom_id res chain seq x y z
N MET A 1 88.79 28.81 -19.27
CA MET A 1 87.88 27.73 -19.74
C MET A 1 86.96 27.23 -18.62
N ASP A 2 86.94 27.89 -17.46
CA ASP A 2 86.30 27.39 -16.23
C ASP A 2 84.80 27.72 -16.13
N ALA A 3 84.34 28.80 -16.79
CA ALA A 3 82.92 29.17 -16.79
C ALA A 3 82.02 28.12 -17.48
N GLN A 4 82.49 27.49 -18.56
CA GLN A 4 81.72 26.46 -19.26
C GLN A 4 81.68 25.12 -18.51
N GLN A 5 82.71 24.79 -17.72
CA GLN A 5 82.70 23.59 -16.88
C GLN A 5 81.78 23.76 -15.66
N GLY A 6 81.75 24.95 -15.06
CA GLY A 6 80.80 25.27 -13.98
C GLY A 6 79.34 25.24 -14.45
N MET A 7 79.05 25.72 -15.66
CA MET A 7 77.70 25.68 -16.25
C MET A 7 77.20 24.23 -16.46
N LYS A 8 78.08 23.31 -16.89
CA LYS A 8 77.75 21.89 -17.06
C LYS A 8 77.45 21.19 -15.73
N PHE A 9 78.19 21.51 -14.67
CA PHE A 9 77.97 20.93 -13.33
C PHE A 9 76.61 21.32 -12.75
N TRP A 10 76.26 22.61 -12.82
CA TRP A 10 74.95 23.09 -12.36
C TRP A 10 73.80 22.58 -13.23
N ALA A 11 74.00 22.41 -14.54
CA ALA A 11 72.99 21.83 -15.42
C ALA A 11 72.61 20.38 -15.04
N ILE A 12 73.58 19.56 -14.62
CA ILE A 12 73.33 18.18 -14.15
C ILE A 12 72.53 18.20 -12.83
N TRP A 13 72.88 19.07 -11.90
CA TRP A 13 72.12 19.21 -10.64
C TRP A 13 70.69 19.70 -10.86
N MET A 14 70.49 20.64 -11.79
CA MET A 14 69.16 21.10 -12.17
C MET A 14 68.34 19.99 -12.84
N PHE A 15 68.97 19.13 -13.64
CA PHE A 15 68.31 17.96 -14.21
C PHE A 15 67.85 16.97 -13.12
N ILE A 16 68.72 16.64 -12.16
CA ILE A 16 68.38 15.76 -11.01
C ILE A 16 67.24 16.36 -10.17
N ALA A 17 67.28 17.67 -9.91
CA ALA A 17 66.23 18.37 -9.17
C ALA A 17 64.89 18.31 -9.91
N THR A 18 64.90 18.49 -11.24
CA THR A 18 63.70 18.39 -12.08
C THR A 18 63.12 16.97 -12.04
N LEU A 19 63.98 15.95 -12.16
CA LEU A 19 63.58 14.53 -12.13
C LEU A 19 62.99 14.14 -10.76
N SER A 20 63.57 14.66 -9.69
CA SER A 20 63.06 14.50 -8.32
C SER A 20 61.69 15.17 -8.15
N THR A 21 61.49 16.34 -8.74
CA THR A 21 60.20 17.06 -8.71
C THR A 21 59.11 16.28 -9.44
N VAL A 22 59.43 15.70 -10.61
CA VAL A 22 58.53 14.82 -11.35
C VAL A 22 58.17 13.57 -10.54
N ALA A 23 59.16 12.94 -9.88
CA ALA A 23 58.93 11.77 -9.04
C ALA A 23 58.01 12.08 -7.85
N VAL A 24 58.26 13.17 -7.12
CA VAL A 24 57.43 13.61 -5.99
C VAL A 24 56.00 13.93 -6.45
N THR A 25 55.85 14.60 -7.60
CA THR A 25 54.53 14.90 -8.17
C THR A 25 53.79 13.62 -8.56
N GLY A 26 54.48 12.66 -9.18
CA GLY A 26 53.91 11.36 -9.54
C GLY A 26 53.44 10.56 -8.31
N ILE A 27 54.22 10.56 -7.23
CA ILE A 27 53.84 9.95 -5.95
C ILE A 27 52.62 10.67 -5.36
N GLY A 28 52.58 12.01 -5.39
CA GLY A 28 51.45 12.79 -4.93
C GLY A 28 50.15 12.46 -5.68
N VAL A 29 50.20 12.42 -7.01
CA VAL A 29 49.05 12.05 -7.85
C VAL A 29 48.60 10.61 -7.58
N TRP A 30 49.55 9.68 -7.40
CA TRP A 30 49.23 8.29 -7.05
C TRP A 30 48.51 8.17 -5.70
N PHE A 31 48.97 8.91 -4.67
CA PHE A 31 48.31 8.95 -3.37
C PHE A 31 46.88 9.50 -3.46
N VAL A 32 46.68 10.59 -4.20
CA VAL A 32 45.34 11.17 -4.41
C VAL A 32 44.42 10.18 -5.12
N LYS A 33 44.90 9.53 -6.19
CA LYS A 33 44.14 8.52 -6.92
C LYS A 33 43.70 7.38 -6.00
N LYS A 34 44.63 6.81 -5.22
CA LYS A 34 44.35 5.71 -4.30
C LYS A 34 43.33 6.10 -3.20
N THR A 35 43.41 7.35 -2.73
CA THR A 35 42.46 7.89 -1.75
C THR A 35 41.06 8.03 -2.34
N LEU A 36 40.94 8.54 -3.58
CA LEU A 36 39.66 8.67 -4.27
C LEU A 36 39.01 7.32 -4.57
N GLU A 37 39.80 6.33 -5.00
CA GLU A 37 39.30 4.96 -5.23
C GLU A 37 38.75 4.34 -3.95
N THR A 38 39.51 4.44 -2.84
CA THR A 38 39.07 3.92 -1.54
C THR A 38 37.79 4.58 -1.05
N ASN A 39 37.67 5.90 -1.20
CA ASN A 39 36.46 6.64 -0.83
C ASN A 39 35.26 6.26 -1.70
N SER A 40 35.48 6.08 -3.01
CA SER A 40 34.43 5.66 -3.94
C SER A 40 33.85 4.29 -3.57
N ASP A 41 34.71 3.33 -3.25
CA ASP A 41 34.28 1.98 -2.88
C ASP A 41 33.60 1.96 -1.51
N PHE A 42 34.12 2.70 -0.53
CA PHE A 42 33.47 2.87 0.77
C PHE A 42 32.07 3.50 0.66
N LEU A 43 31.89 4.50 -0.21
CA LEU A 43 30.59 5.12 -0.45
C LEU A 43 29.61 4.13 -1.10
N LYS A 44 30.05 3.33 -2.08
CA LYS A 44 29.21 2.31 -2.70
C LYS A 44 28.78 1.23 -1.70
N GLU A 45 29.70 0.78 -0.85
CA GLU A 45 29.39 -0.18 0.21
C GLU A 45 28.42 0.40 1.24
N SER A 46 28.63 1.66 1.64
CA SER A 46 27.74 2.38 2.56
C SER A 46 26.32 2.55 1.99
N ILE A 47 26.20 2.86 0.70
CA ILE A 47 24.90 2.94 0.01
C ILE A 47 24.22 1.57 -0.02
N LYS A 48 24.96 0.51 -0.34
CA LYS A 48 24.43 -0.86 -0.37
C LYS A 48 23.99 -1.33 1.02
N ALA A 49 24.79 -1.04 2.05
CA ALA A 49 24.47 -1.35 3.44
C ALA A 49 23.22 -0.58 3.90
N THR A 50 23.14 0.72 3.62
CA THR A 50 21.96 1.54 3.91
C THR A 50 20.71 1.00 3.20
N LYS A 51 20.82 0.62 1.92
CA LYS A 51 19.71 0.03 1.16
C LYS A 51 19.26 -1.31 1.73
N ALA A 52 20.20 -2.17 2.11
CA ALA A 52 19.90 -3.46 2.74
C ALA A 52 19.23 -3.27 4.12
N MET A 53 19.73 -2.32 4.91
CA MET A 53 19.17 -1.96 6.21
C MET A 53 17.75 -1.39 6.07
N ASN A 54 17.51 -0.50 5.09
CA ASN A 54 16.17 0.02 4.81
C ASN A 54 15.21 -1.12 4.42
N ARG A 55 15.63 -2.02 3.53
CA ARG A 55 14.82 -3.18 3.15
C ARG A 55 14.55 -4.11 4.33
N GLN A 56 15.52 -4.31 5.22
CA GLN A 56 15.34 -5.10 6.43
C GLN A 56 14.36 -4.43 7.41
N ASN A 57 14.42 -3.10 7.53
CA ASN A 57 13.48 -2.32 8.34
C ASN A 57 12.06 -2.43 7.76
N GLU A 58 11.89 -2.27 6.45
CA GLU A 58 10.61 -2.48 5.76
C GLU A 58 10.06 -3.89 6.01
N LEU A 59 10.88 -4.94 5.83
CA LEU A 59 10.45 -6.33 6.06
C LEU A 59 10.09 -6.60 7.53
N THR A 60 10.86 -6.05 8.46
CA THR A 60 10.61 -6.18 9.90
C THR A 60 9.33 -5.46 10.29
N GLU A 61 9.13 -4.27 9.74
CA GLU A 61 7.90 -3.49 9.90
C GLU A 61 6.71 -4.29 9.38
N HIS A 62 6.74 -4.76 8.12
CA HIS A 62 5.70 -5.59 7.52
C HIS A 62 5.35 -6.81 8.39
N ALA A 63 6.35 -7.47 8.96
CA ALA A 63 6.15 -8.64 9.80
C ALA A 63 5.48 -8.31 11.16
N GLN A 64 5.55 -7.06 11.62
CA GLN A 64 5.02 -6.65 12.92
C GLN A 64 3.66 -5.92 12.83
N ARG A 65 3.27 -5.40 11.66
CA ARG A 65 2.03 -4.60 11.48
C ARG A 65 0.77 -5.29 12.07
N PRO A 66 -0.23 -4.50 12.53
CA PRO A 66 -1.55 -5.06 12.75
C PRO A 66 -2.13 -5.46 11.40
N TRP A 67 -2.37 -6.75 11.23
CA TRP A 67 -3.05 -7.26 10.04
C TRP A 67 -4.54 -7.33 10.36
N LEU A 68 -5.35 -6.56 9.63
CA LEU A 68 -6.79 -6.62 9.78
C LEU A 68 -7.37 -7.73 8.91
N GLN A 69 -8.04 -8.69 9.54
CA GLN A 69 -8.88 -9.65 8.86
C GLN A 69 -10.33 -9.17 8.93
N ILE A 70 -10.99 -9.06 7.78
CA ILE A 70 -12.42 -8.73 7.72
C ILE A 70 -13.19 -10.01 7.46
N SER A 71 -14.22 -10.25 8.26
CA SER A 71 -15.20 -11.32 8.09
C SER A 71 -16.58 -10.69 8.08
N THR A 72 -17.42 -11.07 7.13
CA THR A 72 -18.76 -10.48 7.00
C THR A 72 -19.84 -11.54 7.06
N LYS A 73 -20.97 -11.15 7.64
CA LYS A 73 -22.21 -11.89 7.58
C LYS A 73 -23.25 -11.00 6.90
N VAL A 74 -23.76 -11.42 5.76
CA VAL A 74 -24.86 -10.72 5.10
C VAL A 74 -26.12 -10.97 5.95
N ALA A 75 -26.71 -9.90 6.47
CA ALA A 75 -27.88 -9.97 7.34
C ALA A 75 -29.18 -9.82 6.54
N LYS A 76 -29.16 -9.02 5.46
CA LYS A 76 -30.33 -8.77 4.61
C LYS A 76 -29.92 -8.31 3.22
N VAL A 77 -30.62 -8.81 2.20
CA VAL A 77 -30.57 -8.32 0.81
C VAL A 77 -32.01 -8.11 0.33
N GLU A 78 -32.32 -6.93 -0.19
CA GLU A 78 -33.61 -6.63 -0.84
C GLU A 78 -33.39 -5.90 -2.17
N THR A 79 -34.15 -6.26 -3.20
CA THR A 79 -34.00 -5.75 -4.57
C THR A 79 -35.27 -5.14 -5.17
N LYS A 80 -36.31 -4.87 -4.37
CA LYS A 80 -37.58 -4.30 -4.84
C LYS A 80 -37.45 -2.81 -5.20
N GLY A 81 -36.90 -2.52 -6.39
CA GLY A 81 -36.73 -1.15 -6.92
C GLY A 81 -35.51 -0.38 -6.39
N SER A 82 -34.87 -0.87 -5.33
CA SER A 82 -33.57 -0.44 -4.81
C SER A 82 -32.81 -1.65 -4.30
N LEU A 83 -31.46 -1.59 -4.28
CA LEU A 83 -30.64 -2.57 -3.60
C LEU A 83 -30.42 -2.10 -2.17
N LEU A 84 -30.98 -2.82 -1.21
CA LEU A 84 -30.67 -2.69 0.20
C LEU A 84 -29.78 -3.86 0.61
N LEU A 85 -28.56 -3.56 1.05
CA LEU A 85 -27.67 -4.58 1.60
C LEU A 85 -27.30 -4.19 3.04
N ARG A 86 -27.65 -5.08 3.98
CA ARG A 86 -27.25 -4.99 5.38
C ARG A 86 -26.28 -6.11 5.68
N CYS A 87 -25.12 -5.76 6.22
CA CYS A 87 -24.09 -6.73 6.60
C CYS A 87 -23.48 -6.38 7.95
N ASP A 88 -23.18 -7.43 8.71
CA ASP A 88 -22.39 -7.33 9.92
C ASP A 88 -20.93 -7.61 9.57
N ILE A 89 -20.09 -6.61 9.78
CA ILE A 89 -18.68 -6.59 9.41
C ILE A 89 -17.88 -6.77 10.69
N THR A 90 -17.27 -7.93 10.86
CA THR A 90 -16.36 -8.23 11.96
C THR A 90 -14.94 -8.00 11.51
N ILE A 91 -14.19 -7.20 12.27
CA ILE A 91 -12.78 -6.98 12.06
C ILE A 91 -12.03 -7.66 13.18
N THR A 92 -11.05 -8.47 12.82
CA THR A 92 -10.14 -9.14 13.76
C THR A 92 -8.73 -8.66 13.49
N ASN A 93 -8.01 -8.23 14.53
CA ASN A 93 -6.58 -7.96 14.41
C ASN A 93 -5.81 -9.28 14.53
N VAL A 94 -5.33 -9.79 13.40
CA VAL A 94 -4.50 -11.02 13.35
C VAL A 94 -2.99 -10.71 13.31
N GLY A 95 -2.61 -9.44 13.42
CA GLY A 95 -1.22 -9.01 13.50
C GLY A 95 -0.65 -9.08 14.91
N LYS A 96 0.58 -8.58 15.06
CA LYS A 96 1.32 -8.60 16.34
C LYS A 96 1.27 -7.27 17.09
N MET A 97 0.84 -6.20 16.43
CA MET A 97 0.73 -4.86 17.00
C MET A 97 -0.72 -4.48 17.25
N VAL A 98 -0.93 -3.46 18.08
CA VAL A 98 -2.25 -2.88 18.37
C VAL A 98 -2.75 -2.10 17.16
N ALA A 99 -4.00 -2.31 16.78
CA ALA A 99 -4.71 -1.51 15.79
C ALA A 99 -5.54 -0.43 16.50
N GLU A 100 -5.09 0.81 16.42
CA GLU A 100 -5.80 1.96 16.99
C GLU A 100 -6.79 2.55 16.01
N CYS A 101 -7.87 3.13 16.57
CA CYS A 101 -8.91 3.86 15.81
C CYS A 101 -9.36 3.10 14.56
N CYS A 102 -9.69 1.81 14.74
CA CYS A 102 -10.19 1.00 13.63
C CYS A 102 -11.52 1.57 13.13
N ALA A 103 -11.61 1.86 11.84
CA ALA A 103 -12.77 2.44 11.20
C ALA A 103 -13.23 1.58 10.02
N VAL A 104 -14.54 1.50 9.84
CA VAL A 104 -15.16 0.84 8.69
C VAL A 104 -15.89 1.85 7.83
N ARG A 105 -15.71 1.70 6.52
CA ARG A 105 -16.48 2.41 5.50
C ARG A 105 -16.95 1.46 4.43
N THR A 106 -18.12 1.75 3.92
CA THR A 106 -18.76 0.97 2.86
C THR A 106 -19.18 1.90 1.74
N VAL A 107 -19.01 1.47 0.50
CA VAL A 107 -19.40 2.26 -0.67
C VAL A 107 -20.04 1.34 -1.70
N ILE A 108 -21.02 1.88 -2.43
CA ILE A 108 -21.62 1.22 -3.59
C ILE A 108 -21.21 2.00 -4.84
N ILE A 109 -20.60 1.31 -5.80
CA ILE A 109 -20.21 1.84 -7.10
C ILE A 109 -21.07 1.16 -8.15
N THR A 110 -21.79 1.97 -8.93
CA THR A 110 -22.68 1.50 -10.00
C THR A 110 -22.06 1.75 -11.37
N PRO A 111 -22.27 0.85 -12.36
CA PRO A 111 -21.64 0.93 -13.69
C PRO A 111 -22.05 2.18 -14.49
N ILE A 112 -23.16 2.83 -14.14
CA ILE A 112 -23.63 4.10 -14.74
C ILE A 112 -22.60 5.25 -14.53
N ARG A 113 -21.64 5.10 -13.61
CA ARG A 113 -20.57 6.08 -13.32
C ARG A 113 -19.15 5.60 -13.70
N ALA A 114 -19.04 4.74 -14.73
CA ALA A 114 -17.80 4.05 -15.12
C ALA A 114 -16.60 4.96 -15.48
N SER A 115 -16.78 6.25 -15.77
CA SER A 115 -15.67 7.17 -16.09
C SER A 115 -14.79 7.56 -14.89
N SER A 116 -15.03 7.01 -13.69
CA SER A 116 -14.30 7.39 -12.47
C SER A 116 -14.22 6.31 -11.38
N GLU A 117 -14.34 5.02 -11.72
CA GLU A 117 -14.34 3.93 -10.71
C GLU A 117 -13.13 4.00 -9.78
N ASP A 118 -11.92 4.23 -10.33
CA ASP A 118 -10.69 4.39 -9.54
C ASP A 118 -10.75 5.59 -8.59
N HIS A 119 -11.32 6.71 -9.03
CA HIS A 119 -11.46 7.91 -8.18
C HIS A 119 -12.47 7.67 -7.05
N LEU A 120 -13.55 6.93 -7.30
CA LEU A 120 -14.55 6.60 -6.27
C LEU A 120 -14.00 5.61 -5.24
N VAL A 121 -13.25 4.61 -5.68
CA VAL A 121 -12.52 3.68 -4.81
C VAL A 121 -11.51 4.42 -3.94
N GLU A 122 -10.67 5.28 -4.53
CA GLU A 122 -9.67 6.05 -3.80
C GLU A 122 -10.30 7.09 -2.86
N SER A 123 -11.40 7.73 -3.26
CA SER A 123 -12.16 8.62 -2.37
C SER A 123 -12.76 7.88 -1.18
N ALA A 124 -13.36 6.70 -1.41
CA ALA A 124 -13.92 5.87 -0.33
C ALA A 124 -12.83 5.37 0.62
N ARG A 125 -11.65 5.00 0.10
CA ARG A 125 -10.48 4.64 0.90
C ARG A 125 -9.98 5.83 1.72
N ALA A 126 -9.79 6.99 1.10
CA ALA A 126 -9.36 8.21 1.78
C ALA A 126 -10.29 8.57 2.94
N ASN A 127 -11.61 8.45 2.74
CA ASN A 127 -12.60 8.65 3.79
C ASN A 127 -12.46 7.64 4.95
N ALA A 128 -12.13 6.38 4.66
CA ALA A 128 -11.88 5.36 5.69
C ALA A 128 -10.60 5.68 6.49
N GLU A 129 -9.55 6.14 5.82
CA GLU A 129 -8.32 6.56 6.47
C GLU A 129 -8.49 7.83 7.31
N GLU A 130 -9.23 8.82 6.82
CA GLU A 130 -9.54 10.05 7.57
C GLU A 130 -10.36 9.75 8.82
N ALA A 131 -11.32 8.83 8.71
CA ALA A 131 -12.04 8.28 9.85
C ALA A 131 -11.08 7.65 10.87
N ALA A 132 -10.15 6.79 10.44
CA ALA A 132 -9.16 6.18 11.32
C ALA A 132 -8.19 7.20 11.98
N ASN A 133 -8.06 8.41 11.42
CA ASN A 133 -7.32 9.51 12.04
C ASN A 133 -8.14 10.30 13.08
N GLY A 134 -9.40 9.92 13.33
CA GLY A 134 -10.29 10.57 14.29
C GLY A 134 -10.88 11.89 13.78
N ARG A 135 -10.83 12.15 12.47
CA ARG A 135 -11.31 13.42 11.87
C ARG A 135 -12.74 13.35 11.33
N MET A 136 -13.39 12.20 11.40
CA MET A 136 -14.79 12.03 10.98
C MET A 136 -15.60 11.22 12.00
N SER A 137 -16.89 11.54 12.13
CA SER A 137 -17.89 10.69 12.78
C SER A 137 -18.08 9.43 11.95
N ALA A 138 -17.32 8.39 12.25
CA ALA A 138 -17.36 7.12 11.57
C ALA A 138 -17.76 5.99 12.49
N ASP A 139 -18.11 4.84 11.91
CA ASP A 139 -18.22 3.56 12.59
C ASP A 139 -16.81 3.16 13.06
N LEU A 140 -16.41 3.78 14.17
CA LEU A 140 -15.13 3.63 14.83
C LEU A 140 -15.27 2.59 15.93
N SER A 141 -14.28 1.72 16.03
CA SER A 141 -14.15 0.89 17.21
C SER A 141 -13.99 1.81 18.42
N PRO A 142 -14.79 1.63 19.49
CA PRO A 142 -14.70 2.46 20.68
C PRO A 142 -13.37 2.28 21.42
N TYR A 143 -12.70 1.13 21.19
CA TYR A 143 -11.42 0.79 21.81
C TYR A 143 -10.41 0.32 20.75
N PRO A 144 -9.10 0.48 21.01
CA PRO A 144 -8.06 -0.16 20.20
C PRO A 144 -8.25 -1.67 20.18
N LEU A 145 -7.94 -2.31 19.04
CA LEU A 145 -7.99 -3.76 18.89
C LEU A 145 -6.60 -4.34 19.18
N LEU A 146 -6.48 -5.08 20.27
CA LEU A 146 -5.27 -5.83 20.57
C LEU A 146 -5.10 -7.02 19.61
N PRO A 147 -3.89 -7.58 19.48
CA PRO A 147 -3.68 -8.84 18.76
C PRO A 147 -4.64 -9.94 19.20
N GLY A 148 -5.36 -10.53 18.24
CA GLY A 148 -6.37 -11.58 18.44
C GLY A 148 -7.78 -11.07 18.73
N GLU A 149 -7.96 -9.79 19.05
CA GLU A 149 -9.28 -9.24 19.36
C GLU A 149 -10.08 -8.92 18.09
N SER A 150 -11.40 -8.94 18.25
CA SER A 150 -12.34 -8.59 17.20
C SER A 150 -13.40 -7.61 17.68
N THR A 151 -13.94 -6.87 16.72
CA THR A 151 -15.10 -5.99 16.92
C THR A 151 -16.02 -6.10 15.71
N THR A 152 -17.31 -5.86 15.93
CA THR A 152 -18.32 -6.00 14.88
C THR A 152 -19.06 -4.69 14.67
N PHE A 153 -19.18 -4.31 13.41
CA PHE A 153 -19.92 -3.15 12.94
C PHE A 153 -21.12 -3.63 12.14
N SER A 154 -22.29 -3.03 12.34
CA SER A 154 -23.43 -3.27 11.44
C SER A 154 -23.48 -2.14 10.43
N SER A 155 -23.42 -2.49 9.15
CA SER A 155 -23.50 -1.55 8.04
C SER A 155 -24.76 -1.80 7.23
N GLN A 156 -25.42 -0.72 6.85
CA GLN A 156 -26.56 -0.76 5.94
C GLN A 156 -26.35 0.30 4.88
N ASN A 157 -26.32 -0.12 3.61
CA ASN A 157 -26.32 0.80 2.50
C ASN A 157 -27.48 0.51 1.57
N GLU A 158 -27.99 1.58 0.98
CA GLU A 158 -29.07 1.50 0.02
C GLU A 158 -28.70 2.25 -1.26
N ALA A 159 -28.74 1.55 -2.39
CA ALA A 159 -28.67 2.16 -3.70
C ALA A 159 -30.10 2.49 -4.18
N ARG A 160 -30.63 3.64 -3.73
CA ARG A 160 -31.91 4.18 -4.22
C ARG A 160 -31.70 4.95 -5.52
N GLY A 161 -32.62 4.80 -6.48
CA GLY A 161 -32.74 5.70 -7.64
C GLY A 161 -31.77 5.46 -8.80
N HIS A 162 -30.72 4.64 -8.64
CA HIS A 162 -29.75 4.33 -9.70
C HIS A 162 -29.96 2.97 -10.36
N LEU A 163 -30.94 2.19 -9.90
CA LEU A 163 -31.28 0.87 -10.43
C LEU A 163 -32.44 0.91 -11.44
N MET A 164 -32.94 2.10 -11.81
CA MET A 164 -33.86 2.30 -12.93
C MET A 164 -33.58 3.64 -13.64
N PRO A 165 -33.61 3.69 -14.99
CA PRO A 165 -34.38 2.81 -15.87
C PRO A 165 -33.56 1.65 -16.46
N ALA A 166 -34.19 0.48 -16.42
CA ALA A 166 -34.20 -0.54 -17.47
C ALA A 166 -32.94 -0.67 -18.34
N THR A 167 -32.21 -1.79 -18.18
CA THR A 167 -31.96 -2.81 -19.23
C THR A 167 -31.57 -2.41 -20.66
N VAL A 168 -31.36 -1.13 -20.98
CA VAL A 168 -31.15 -0.62 -22.33
C VAL A 168 -29.72 -0.10 -22.42
N GLY A 169 -28.84 -0.93 -22.98
CA GLY A 169 -27.44 -0.57 -23.27
C GLY A 169 -26.40 -1.12 -22.29
N HIS A 170 -26.82 -1.79 -21.22
CA HIS A 170 -25.91 -2.45 -20.28
C HIS A 170 -25.55 -3.86 -20.76
N SER A 171 -24.27 -4.21 -20.66
CA SER A 171 -23.78 -5.55 -20.98
C SER A 171 -24.08 -6.50 -19.82
N ALA A 172 -24.30 -7.79 -20.11
CA ALA A 172 -24.39 -8.83 -19.07
C ALA A 172 -23.11 -8.93 -18.18
N ASN A 173 -22.04 -8.24 -18.58
CA ASN A 173 -20.79 -8.13 -17.84
C ASN A 173 -20.73 -6.94 -16.86
N ASP A 174 -21.72 -6.06 -16.84
CA ASP A 174 -21.71 -4.89 -15.97
C ASP A 174 -21.85 -5.34 -14.50
N ARG A 175 -21.07 -4.71 -13.62
CA ARG A 175 -21.01 -5.06 -12.19
C ARG A 175 -21.26 -3.85 -11.31
N LEU A 176 -21.98 -4.09 -10.22
CA LEU A 176 -22.12 -3.19 -9.10
C LEU A 176 -21.14 -3.62 -8.01
N HIS A 177 -20.24 -2.73 -7.60
CA HIS A 177 -19.26 -3.02 -6.57
C HIS A 177 -19.72 -2.47 -5.23
N TYR A 178 -20.05 -3.36 -4.30
CA TYR A 178 -20.18 -2.99 -2.89
C TYR A 178 -18.85 -3.28 -2.21
N ILE A 179 -18.13 -2.23 -1.82
CA ILE A 179 -16.79 -2.36 -1.25
C ILE A 179 -16.83 -1.97 0.23
N VAL A 180 -16.24 -2.82 1.07
CA VAL A 180 -15.96 -2.58 2.48
C VAL A 180 -14.48 -2.22 2.62
N PHE A 181 -14.21 -1.05 3.17
CA PHE A 181 -12.89 -0.61 3.59
C PHE A 181 -12.79 -0.65 5.10
N ALA A 182 -11.77 -1.33 5.61
CA ALA A 182 -11.32 -1.18 6.98
C ALA A 182 -9.98 -0.47 6.99
N ALA A 183 -9.83 0.50 7.87
CA ALA A 183 -8.56 1.15 8.14
C ALA A 183 -8.29 1.18 9.64
N ALA A 184 -7.04 1.11 10.02
CA ALA A 184 -6.58 1.39 11.37
C ALA A 184 -5.25 2.12 11.32
N ARG A 185 -4.91 2.80 12.41
CA ARG A 185 -3.57 3.34 12.61
C ARG A 185 -2.80 2.51 13.63
N TYR A 186 -1.48 2.58 13.57
CA TYR A 186 -0.62 1.89 14.52
C TYR A 186 0.67 2.66 14.70
N ARG A 187 1.32 2.45 15.84
CA ARG A 187 2.57 3.11 16.19
C ARG A 187 3.67 2.09 16.33
N ILE A 188 4.76 2.27 15.58
CA ILE A 188 5.99 1.50 15.78
C ILE A 188 6.69 2.05 17.03
N PRO A 189 7.12 1.19 17.97
CA PRO A 189 7.89 1.66 19.12
C PRO A 189 9.11 2.48 18.69
N GLY A 190 9.25 3.70 19.22
CA GLY A 190 10.32 4.64 18.86
C GLY A 190 10.04 5.53 17.66
N ASP A 191 8.91 5.34 16.96
CA ASP A 191 8.44 6.25 15.91
C ASP A 191 7.48 7.29 16.52
N ASP A 192 7.55 8.54 16.08
CA ASP A 192 6.65 9.62 16.53
C ASP A 192 5.42 9.77 15.63
N ILE A 193 5.40 9.04 14.52
CA ILE A 193 4.37 9.14 13.50
C ILE A 193 3.48 7.90 13.55
N PHE A 194 2.16 8.14 13.48
CA PHE A 194 1.19 7.06 13.26
C PHE A 194 1.26 6.58 11.83
N ARG A 195 1.43 5.28 11.66
CA ARG A 195 1.32 4.59 10.37
C ARG A 195 -0.09 4.05 10.18
N LYS A 196 -0.43 3.72 8.94
CA LYS A 196 -1.76 3.26 8.55
C LYS A 196 -1.70 1.84 8.00
N THR A 197 -2.77 1.10 8.25
CA THR A 197 -3.05 -0.16 7.56
C THR A 197 -4.48 -0.13 7.06
N ASP A 198 -4.69 -0.59 5.83
CA ASP A 198 -5.99 -0.65 5.20
C ASP A 198 -6.22 -1.98 4.49
N ARG A 199 -7.49 -2.34 4.42
CA ARG A 199 -7.99 -3.53 3.74
C ARG A 199 -9.30 -3.25 3.05
N ALA A 200 -9.41 -3.74 1.82
CA ALA A 200 -10.59 -3.60 0.99
C ALA A 200 -11.15 -4.98 0.61
N PHE A 201 -12.46 -5.12 0.68
CA PHE A 201 -13.19 -6.31 0.30
C PHE A 201 -14.40 -5.92 -0.53
N CYS A 202 -14.73 -6.71 -1.54
CA CYS A 202 -15.88 -6.49 -2.40
C CYS A 202 -16.89 -7.63 -2.17
N PHE A 203 -18.18 -7.30 -2.09
CA PHE A 203 -19.20 -8.33 -2.21
C PHE A 203 -19.32 -8.77 -3.67
N THR A 204 -19.47 -10.06 -3.85
CA THR A 204 -19.56 -10.73 -5.14
C THR A 204 -20.74 -11.69 -5.12
N TYR A 205 -21.31 -11.90 -6.29
CA TYR A 205 -22.39 -12.85 -6.52
C TYR A 205 -21.85 -14.20 -6.98
N GLY A 206 -22.43 -15.29 -6.46
CA GLY A 206 -22.02 -16.64 -6.82
C GLY A 206 -23.07 -17.66 -6.43
N GLU A 207 -23.72 -18.23 -7.44
CA GLU A 207 -24.80 -19.21 -7.29
C GLU A 207 -24.29 -20.56 -6.77
N THR A 208 -23.06 -20.93 -7.12
CA THR A 208 -22.47 -22.23 -6.78
C THR A 208 -21.23 -22.08 -5.91
N GLU A 209 -20.91 -23.12 -5.15
CA GLU A 209 -19.67 -23.18 -4.36
C GLU A 209 -18.42 -23.09 -5.25
N GLU A 210 -18.51 -23.61 -6.48
CA GLU A 210 -17.43 -23.54 -7.47
C GLU A 210 -17.17 -22.09 -7.91
N ILE A 211 -18.22 -21.34 -8.26
CA ILE A 211 -18.10 -19.90 -8.61
C ILE A 211 -17.61 -19.09 -7.41
N ARG A 212 -18.04 -19.47 -6.20
CA ARG A 212 -17.60 -18.84 -4.93
C ARG A 212 -16.12 -19.04 -4.65
N ASN A 213 -15.54 -20.14 -5.10
CA ASN A 213 -14.14 -20.49 -4.89
C ASN A 213 -13.22 -20.17 -6.09
N ASP A 214 -13.77 -19.85 -7.27
CA ASP A 214 -12.98 -19.51 -8.47
C ASP A 214 -12.33 -18.12 -8.36
N PRO A 215 -11.00 -17.99 -8.19
CA PRO A 215 -10.34 -16.68 -8.03
C PRO A 215 -10.42 -15.79 -9.28
N PHE A 216 -10.82 -16.33 -10.44
CA PHE A 216 -10.96 -15.59 -11.70
C PHE A 216 -12.39 -15.12 -11.98
N SER A 217 -13.38 -15.52 -11.18
CA SER A 217 -14.75 -15.05 -11.36
C SER A 217 -14.87 -13.55 -11.10
N SER A 218 -15.67 -12.87 -11.93
CA SER A 218 -15.81 -11.41 -11.89
C SER A 218 -16.23 -10.93 -10.50
N MET A 219 -15.53 -9.92 -9.97
CA MET A 219 -15.91 -9.31 -8.69
C MET A 219 -17.14 -8.41 -8.84
N GLY A 220 -17.91 -8.27 -7.77
CA GLY A 220 -19.11 -7.43 -7.75
C GLY A 220 -20.41 -8.21 -7.93
N LEU A 221 -21.51 -7.50 -7.76
CA LEU A 221 -22.85 -8.00 -8.02
C LEU A 221 -23.20 -7.78 -9.50
N PRO A 222 -23.88 -8.72 -10.17
CA PRO A 222 -24.42 -8.52 -11.51
C PRO A 222 -25.31 -7.27 -11.60
N PHE A 223 -25.23 -6.59 -12.73
CA PHE A 223 -26.11 -5.48 -13.08
C PHE A 223 -26.70 -5.71 -14.48
N PRO A 224 -28.03 -5.84 -14.62
CA PRO A 224 -29.06 -5.74 -13.59
C PRO A 224 -28.96 -6.88 -12.54
N LEU A 225 -29.52 -6.63 -11.35
CA LEU A 225 -29.54 -7.61 -10.28
C LEU A 225 -30.51 -8.75 -10.64
N PRO A 226 -30.15 -10.02 -10.38
CA PRO A 226 -31.01 -11.16 -10.66
C PRO A 226 -32.12 -11.25 -9.60
N ASP A 227 -33.25 -11.83 -10.00
CA ASP A 227 -34.46 -11.91 -9.17
C ASP A 227 -34.32 -12.89 -7.99
N ASP A 228 -33.38 -13.84 -8.07
CA ASP A 228 -33.09 -14.88 -7.08
C ASP A 228 -31.95 -14.51 -6.11
N ILE A 229 -31.49 -13.26 -6.13
CA ILE A 229 -30.47 -12.80 -5.19
C ILE A 229 -30.95 -12.97 -3.74
N SER A 230 -30.12 -13.64 -2.94
CA SER A 230 -30.41 -13.98 -1.55
C SER A 230 -29.15 -13.80 -0.70
N ILE A 231 -29.30 -14.06 0.60
CA ILE A 231 -28.18 -14.03 1.54
C ILE A 231 -27.15 -15.13 1.21
N GLU A 232 -27.59 -16.27 0.68
CA GLU A 232 -26.70 -17.39 0.36
C GLU A 232 -25.88 -17.18 -0.92
N THR A 233 -26.38 -16.39 -1.86
CA THR A 233 -25.74 -16.13 -3.17
C THR A 233 -24.81 -14.93 -3.16
N VAL A 234 -24.82 -14.12 -2.09
CA VAL A 234 -23.94 -12.96 -1.91
C VAL A 234 -22.88 -13.26 -0.86
N TYR A 235 -21.61 -13.12 -1.25
CA TYR A 235 -20.49 -13.41 -0.37
C TYR A 235 -19.37 -12.39 -0.57
N MET A 236 -18.43 -12.32 0.37
CA MET A 236 -17.36 -11.33 0.34
C MET A 236 -16.06 -11.92 -0.19
N ARG A 237 -15.38 -11.18 -1.05
CA ARG A 237 -14.03 -11.49 -1.54
C ARG A 237 -13.06 -10.36 -1.21
N ARG A 238 -11.77 -10.70 -1.10
CA ARG A 238 -10.71 -9.70 -1.03
C ARG A 238 -10.74 -8.89 -2.32
N ALA A 239 -10.87 -7.58 -2.21
CA ALA A 239 -10.78 -6.72 -3.38
C ALA A 239 -9.30 -6.55 -3.75
N GLY A 240 -9.00 -6.49 -5.06
CA GLY A 240 -7.66 -6.20 -5.57
C GLY A 240 -7.12 -4.81 -5.20
N HIS A 241 -7.91 -4.00 -4.51
CA HIS A 241 -7.57 -2.64 -4.10
C HIS A 241 -6.71 -2.57 -2.83
N ASN A 242 -6.10 -3.65 -2.35
CA ASN A 242 -5.23 -3.56 -1.17
C ASN A 242 -3.90 -2.87 -1.54
N ARG A 243 -3.49 -1.86 -0.78
CA ARG A 243 -2.12 -1.34 -0.91
C ARG A 243 -1.14 -2.38 -0.39
N THR A 244 -0.34 -2.95 -1.28
CA THR A 244 0.99 -3.48 -0.93
C THR A 244 1.95 -2.30 -0.89
N THR A 245 1.89 -1.51 0.19
CA THR A 245 2.93 -0.53 0.54
C THR A 245 3.74 -1.08 1.68
#